data_AF-A0A1E1F455-F1
#
_entry.id   AF-A0A1E1F455-F1
#
_cell.length_a   1.000
_cell.length_b   1.000
_cell.length_c   1.000
_cell.angle_alpha   90.00
_cell.angle_beta   90.00
_cell.angle_gamma   90.00
#
_symmetry.space_group_name_H-M   'P 1'
#
loop_
_entity.id
_entity.type
_entity.pdbx_description
1 polymer ?
#
loop_
_entity_poly.entity_id
_entity_poly.type
_entity_poly.pdbx_seq_one_letter_code
_entity_poly.pdbx_strand_id
1 'polypeptide(L)'
;MRSGATVEAALSAMEESGEVLLNRGMDQIGKVAKDAEAFAVLRGSLENHITFLELQLNDVLRMSGAHKEGIIMSAAAKEANLKFGRVRSNLITQIEIQRFSFGEPTRFSVGGDVIQAVSARSNKGGKPLGKHWDAMWAAIAVQLYVGNLQPKTQADIERAMKDWFAANNFEIGETAIRDRARVLWLKYQTAE
;
A
#
# COMPACT_ATOMS: atom_id res chain seq x y z
N MET A 1 5.44 27.09 25.98
CA MET A 1 5.89 26.39 24.75
C MET A 1 6.11 24.88 24.90
N ARG A 2 5.81 24.23 26.03
CA ARG A 2 6.06 22.77 26.22
C ARG A 2 4.98 21.84 25.67
N SER A 3 3.74 22.31 25.47
CA SER A 3 2.59 21.47 25.09
C SER A 3 2.65 20.90 23.67
N GLY A 4 3.15 21.67 22.69
CA GLY A 4 3.24 21.21 21.30
C GLY A 4 4.24 20.07 21.10
N ALA A 5 5.42 20.18 21.72
CA ALA A 5 6.47 19.16 21.60
C ALA A 5 6.05 17.80 22.18
N THR A 6 5.28 17.79 23.28
CA THR A 6 4.73 16.55 23.85
C THR A 6 3.71 15.89 22.92
N VAL A 7 2.85 16.68 22.28
CA VAL A 7 1.84 16.17 21.34
C VAL A 7 2.49 15.60 20.08
N GLU A 8 3.49 16.28 19.51
CA GLU A 8 4.25 15.76 18.37
C GLU A 8 4.96 14.45 18.71
N ALA A 9 5.65 14.39 19.85
CA ALA A 9 6.35 13.17 20.28
C ALA A 9 5.38 12.00 20.47
N ALA A 10 4.18 12.26 21.01
CA ALA A 10 3.15 11.25 21.14
C ALA A 10 2.64 10.77 19.77
N LEU A 11 2.40 11.67 18.82
CA LEU A 11 1.98 11.31 17.47
C LEU A 11 3.02 10.47 16.74
N SER A 12 4.30 10.81 16.83
CA SER A 12 5.39 10.01 16.25
C SER A 12 5.46 8.62 16.88
N ALA A 13 5.33 8.52 18.20
CA ALA A 13 5.32 7.22 18.89
C ALA A 13 4.09 6.36 18.52
N MET A 14 2.93 6.98 18.28
CA MET A 14 1.71 6.31 17.83
C MET A 14 1.88 5.77 16.40
N GLU A 15 2.46 6.55 15.50
CA GLU A 15 2.77 6.13 14.13
C GLU A 15 3.74 4.93 14.13
N GLU A 16 4.86 5.05 14.83
CA GLU A 16 5.84 3.96 14.98
C GLU A 16 5.20 2.69 15.58
N SER A 17 4.37 2.83 16.62
CA SER A 17 3.65 1.70 17.21
C SER A 17 2.71 1.02 16.22
N GLY A 18 1.99 1.80 15.41
CA GLY A 18 1.10 1.29 14.37
C GLY A 18 1.86 0.52 13.28
N GLU A 19 2.99 1.06 12.81
CA GLU A 19 3.85 0.41 11.82
C GLU A 19 4.46 -0.89 12.35
N VAL A 20 4.93 -0.89 13.60
CA VAL A 20 5.48 -2.09 14.25
C VAL A 20 4.42 -3.17 14.37
N LEU A 21 3.20 -2.82 14.78
CA LEU A 21 2.09 -3.77 14.86
C LEU A 21 1.75 -4.34 13.48
N LEU A 22 1.65 -3.49 12.46
CA LEU A 22 1.36 -3.92 11.10
C LEU A 22 2.44 -4.88 10.60
N ASN A 23 3.72 -4.50 10.68
CA ASN A 23 4.82 -5.33 10.19
C ASN A 23 4.93 -6.66 10.93
N ARG A 24 4.76 -6.67 12.26
CA ARG A 24 4.77 -7.92 13.05
C ARG A 24 3.55 -8.79 12.78
N GLY A 25 2.37 -8.19 12.71
CA GLY A 25 1.12 -8.89 12.40
C GLY A 25 1.19 -9.53 11.01
N MET A 26 1.73 -8.81 10.03
CA MET A 26 1.97 -9.32 8.67
C MET A 26 2.94 -10.50 8.66
N ASP A 27 4.08 -10.40 9.36
CA ASP A 27 5.06 -11.48 9.43
C ASP A 27 4.50 -12.73 10.13
N GLN A 28 3.81 -12.55 11.27
CA GLN A 28 3.25 -13.66 12.04
C GLN A 28 2.09 -14.34 11.30
N ILE A 29 1.15 -13.56 10.76
CA ILE A 29 -0.02 -14.12 10.08
C ILE A 29 0.39 -14.69 8.73
N GLY A 30 1.25 -14.02 7.97
CA GLY A 30 1.76 -14.53 6.69
C GLY A 30 2.52 -15.85 6.79
N LYS A 31 3.05 -16.20 7.97
CA LYS A 31 3.65 -17.52 8.28
C LYS A 31 2.62 -18.61 8.58
N VAL A 32 1.43 -18.26 9.04
CA VAL A 32 0.39 -19.19 9.48
C VAL A 32 -0.67 -19.41 8.39
N ALA A 33 -1.19 -18.33 7.80
CA ALA A 33 -2.27 -18.38 6.83
C ALA A 33 -2.25 -17.15 5.90
N LYS A 34 -2.59 -17.35 4.62
CA LYS A 34 -2.68 -16.28 3.62
C LYS A 34 -4.07 -16.14 3.02
N ASP A 35 -5.11 -16.60 3.71
CA ASP A 35 -6.50 -16.49 3.27
C ASP A 35 -7.16 -15.18 3.73
N ALA A 36 -8.37 -14.93 3.22
CA ALA A 36 -9.13 -13.73 3.53
C ALA A 36 -9.56 -13.63 5.01
N GLU A 37 -9.68 -14.75 5.72
CA GLU A 37 -10.07 -14.77 7.13
C GLU A 37 -8.92 -14.31 8.02
N ALA A 38 -7.72 -14.80 7.75
CA ALA A 38 -6.48 -14.37 8.40
C ALA A 38 -6.23 -12.85 8.20
N PHE A 39 -6.50 -12.34 6.98
CA PHE A 39 -6.44 -10.91 6.71
C PHE A 39 -7.50 -10.12 7.51
N ALA A 40 -8.73 -10.63 7.60
CA ALA A 40 -9.80 -9.97 8.36
C ALA A 40 -9.46 -9.84 9.85
N VAL A 41 -8.82 -10.86 10.43
CA VAL A 41 -8.33 -10.82 11.82
C VAL A 41 -7.25 -9.75 11.98
N LEU A 42 -6.28 -9.69 11.06
CA LEU A 42 -5.23 -8.67 11.10
C LEU A 42 -5.81 -7.26 11.03
N ARG A 43 -6.74 -7.05 10.09
CA ARG A 43 -7.44 -5.78 9.91
C ARG A 43 -8.19 -5.36 11.17
N GLY A 44 -8.97 -6.28 11.76
CA GLY A 44 -9.68 -6.02 13.01
C GLY A 44 -8.73 -5.67 14.15
N SER A 45 -7.58 -6.36 14.25
CA SER A 45 -6.56 -6.03 15.25
C SER A 45 -5.96 -4.64 15.05
N LEU A 46 -5.68 -4.23 13.81
CA LEU A 46 -5.16 -2.90 13.51
C LEU A 46 -6.20 -1.81 13.81
N GLU A 47 -7.47 -2.03 13.43
CA GLU A 47 -8.57 -1.09 13.71
C GLU A 47 -8.78 -0.90 15.22
N ASN A 48 -8.72 -1.98 16.00
CA ASN A 48 -8.76 -1.92 17.46
C ASN A 48 -7.57 -1.15 18.04
N HIS A 49 -6.36 -1.36 17.51
CA HIS A 49 -5.17 -0.62 17.95
C HIS A 49 -5.26 0.87 17.62
N ILE A 50 -5.72 1.23 16.42
CA ILE A 50 -5.96 2.63 16.04
C ILE A 50 -6.96 3.29 16.99
N THR A 51 -8.05 2.59 17.33
CA THR A 51 -9.05 3.09 18.29
C THR A 51 -8.44 3.31 19.67
N PHE A 52 -7.56 2.41 20.11
CA PHE A 52 -6.81 2.57 21.36
C PHE A 52 -5.86 3.78 21.31
N LEU A 53 -5.12 3.98 20.20
CA LEU A 53 -4.23 5.14 20.04
C LEU A 53 -5.02 6.46 20.02
N GLU A 54 -6.23 6.48 19.48
CA GLU A 54 -7.12 7.64 19.51
C GLU A 54 -7.50 8.03 20.95
N LEU A 55 -7.79 7.04 21.80
CA LEU A 55 -8.03 7.27 23.23
C LEU A 55 -6.78 7.83 23.92
N GLN A 56 -5.60 7.27 23.64
CA GLN A 56 -4.32 7.77 24.18
C GLN A 56 -4.03 9.21 23.72
N LEU A 57 -4.36 9.56 22.48
CA LEU A 57 -4.21 10.94 21.98
C LEU A 57 -5.08 11.91 22.75
N ASN A 58 -6.33 11.54 23.05
CA ASN A 58 -7.22 12.37 23.86
C ASN A 58 -6.65 12.60 25.27
N ASP A 59 -6.05 11.57 25.89
CA ASP A 59 -5.38 11.71 27.18
C ASP A 59 -4.18 12.66 27.10
N VAL A 60 -3.33 12.54 26.07
CA VAL A 60 -2.20 13.45 25.85
C VAL A 60 -2.66 14.89 25.61
N LEU A 61 -3.73 15.08 24.84
CA LEU A 61 -4.32 16.40 24.59
C LEU A 61 -4.89 17.03 25.87
N ARG A 62 -5.48 16.21 26.75
CA ARG A 62 -5.94 16.64 28.08
C ARG A 62 -4.75 17.03 28.97
N MET A 63 -3.72 16.18 29.06
CA MET A 63 -2.53 16.43 29.89
C MET A 63 -1.71 17.63 29.43
N SER A 64 -1.65 17.89 28.13
CA SER A 64 -0.94 19.03 27.55
C SER A 64 -1.70 20.36 27.65
N GLY A 65 -2.94 20.35 28.18
CA GLY A 65 -3.82 21.52 28.26
C GLY A 65 -4.39 21.97 26.90
N ALA A 66 -4.21 21.16 25.85
CA ALA A 66 -4.76 21.41 24.52
C ALA A 66 -6.27 21.11 24.45
N HIS A 67 -6.78 20.31 25.38
CA HIS A 67 -8.21 20.04 25.55
C HIS A 67 -8.74 20.85 26.76
N LYS A 68 -9.50 21.93 26.50
CA LYS A 68 -10.30 22.60 27.53
C LYS A 68 -11.72 22.05 27.46
N GLU A 69 -12.20 21.47 28.55
CA GLU A 69 -13.60 21.08 28.69
C GLU A 69 -14.49 22.32 28.47
N GLY A 70 -15.47 22.20 27.55
CA GLY A 70 -16.48 23.23 27.34
C GLY A 70 -16.27 24.16 26.14
N ILE A 71 -16.21 23.63 24.92
CA ILE A 71 -16.84 24.18 23.68
C ILE A 71 -15.90 24.45 22.48
N ILE A 72 -14.57 24.57 22.61
CA ILE A 72 -13.72 24.72 21.41
C ILE A 72 -12.42 23.94 21.53
N MET A 73 -12.24 22.92 20.66
CA MET A 73 -10.93 22.30 20.46
C MET A 73 -9.90 23.39 20.15
N SER A 74 -8.83 23.44 20.93
CA SER A 74 -7.73 24.36 20.67
C SER A 74 -7.14 24.12 19.26
N ALA A 75 -6.48 25.13 18.69
CA ALA A 75 -5.79 24.97 17.41
C ALA A 75 -4.80 23.79 17.43
N ALA A 76 -4.11 23.57 18.56
CA ALA A 76 -3.22 22.44 18.76
C ALA A 76 -3.96 21.10 18.78
N ALA A 77 -5.14 21.02 19.43
CA ALA A 77 -5.96 19.81 19.40
C ALA A 77 -6.48 19.52 17.98
N LYS A 78 -6.89 20.56 17.22
CA LYS A 78 -7.32 20.39 15.82
C LYS A 78 -6.17 19.88 14.94
N GLU A 79 -4.99 20.47 15.07
CA GLU A 79 -3.79 20.05 14.33
C GLU A 79 -3.41 18.61 14.65
N ALA A 80 -3.42 18.23 15.93
CA ALA A 80 -3.10 16.87 16.38
C ALA A 80 -4.09 15.84 15.81
N ASN A 81 -5.38 16.14 15.81
CA ASN A 81 -6.40 15.27 15.21
C ASN A 81 -6.24 15.15 13.70
N LEU A 82 -5.86 16.23 13.01
CA LEU A 82 -5.55 16.18 11.58
C LEU A 82 -4.34 15.29 11.30
N LYS A 83 -3.26 15.41 12.09
CA LYS A 83 -2.06 14.56 11.96
C LYS A 83 -2.38 13.11 12.25
N PHE A 84 -3.10 12.83 13.33
CA PHE A 84 -3.55 11.47 13.66
C PHE A 84 -4.45 10.88 12.57
N GLY A 85 -5.35 11.69 11.99
CA GLY A 85 -6.16 11.29 10.85
C GLY A 85 -5.32 10.86 9.63
N ARG A 86 -4.20 11.55 9.37
CA ARG A 86 -3.25 11.14 8.32
C ARG A 86 -2.55 9.82 8.66
N VAL A 87 -2.04 9.67 9.89
CA VAL A 87 -1.41 8.42 10.35
C VAL A 87 -2.38 7.24 10.22
N ARG A 88 -3.62 7.42 10.68
CA ARG A 88 -4.70 6.44 10.51
C ARG A 88 -4.91 6.08 9.04
N SER A 89 -5.06 7.08 8.17
CA SER A 89 -5.24 6.85 6.74
C SER A 89 -4.07 6.08 6.13
N ASN A 90 -2.83 6.44 6.50
CA ASN A 90 -1.63 5.77 6.02
C ASN A 90 -1.60 4.30 6.44
N LEU A 91 -1.85 4.00 7.72
CA LEU A 91 -1.90 2.63 8.23
C LEU A 91 -2.99 1.79 7.54
N ILE A 92 -4.17 2.37 7.33
CA ILE A 92 -5.27 1.71 6.61
C ILE A 92 -4.90 1.45 5.15
N THR A 93 -4.28 2.42 4.47
CA THR A 93 -3.81 2.24 3.10
C THR A 93 -2.74 1.16 3.03
N GLN A 94 -1.80 1.13 3.97
CA GLN A 94 -0.75 0.12 4.02
C GLN A 94 -1.34 -1.29 4.21
N ILE A 95 -2.29 -1.48 5.13
CA ILE A 95 -2.92 -2.80 5.31
C ILE A 95 -3.76 -3.22 4.10
N GLU A 96 -4.45 -2.28 3.42
CA GLU A 96 -5.19 -2.59 2.19
C GLU A 96 -4.25 -2.93 1.03
N ILE A 97 -3.08 -2.30 0.92
CA ILE A 97 -2.03 -2.74 -0.02
C ILE A 97 -1.59 -4.16 0.31
N GLN A 98 -1.43 -4.47 1.61
CA GLN A 98 -1.05 -5.80 2.05
C GLN A 98 -2.13 -6.86 1.85
N ARG A 99 -3.40 -6.46 1.69
CA ARG A 99 -4.49 -7.39 1.31
C ARG A 99 -4.15 -8.18 0.06
N PHE A 100 -3.44 -7.58 -0.90
CA PHE A 100 -3.04 -8.25 -2.13
C PHE A 100 -1.95 -9.32 -1.92
N SER A 101 -1.26 -9.30 -0.77
CA SER A 101 -0.33 -10.34 -0.32
C SER A 101 -1.04 -11.56 0.29
N PHE A 102 -2.31 -11.41 0.65
CA PHE A 102 -3.21 -12.50 1.05
C PHE A 102 -3.95 -12.99 -0.20
N GLY A 103 -3.82 -14.29 -0.50
CA GLY A 103 -4.50 -14.90 -1.63
C GLY A 103 -6.01 -14.95 -1.40
N GLU A 104 -6.81 -14.72 -2.44
CA GLU A 104 -8.23 -15.07 -2.40
C GLU A 104 -8.37 -16.52 -1.92
N PRO A 105 -9.35 -16.83 -1.05
CA PRO A 105 -9.65 -18.21 -0.71
C PRO A 105 -9.92 -18.91 -2.04
N THR A 106 -9.09 -19.93 -2.30
CA THR A 106 -9.25 -20.81 -3.44
C THR A 106 -10.69 -21.30 -3.42
N ARG A 107 -11.55 -20.74 -4.28
CA ARG A 107 -12.80 -21.40 -4.62
C ARG A 107 -12.36 -22.71 -5.23
N PHE A 108 -12.50 -23.79 -4.47
CA PHE A 108 -12.23 -25.15 -4.90
C PHE A 108 -12.88 -25.34 -6.27
N SER A 109 -12.04 -25.37 -7.30
CA SER A 109 -12.36 -26.03 -8.56
C SER A 109 -11.48 -27.27 -8.59
N VAL A 110 -12.18 -28.39 -8.44
CA VAL A 110 -11.81 -29.80 -8.53
C VAL A 110 -10.54 -30.09 -9.35
N GLY A 111 -9.63 -30.88 -8.78
CA GLY A 111 -8.58 -31.57 -9.53
C GLY A 111 -7.19 -31.31 -8.95
N GLY A 112 -6.62 -32.31 -8.27
CA GLY A 112 -5.32 -32.22 -7.64
C GLY A 112 -4.18 -31.96 -8.62
N ASP A 113 -3.11 -31.35 -8.11
CA ASP A 113 -1.88 -32.11 -7.97
C ASP A 113 -0.91 -31.42 -7.01
N VAL A 114 -0.15 -32.28 -6.36
CA VAL A 114 0.85 -32.00 -5.35
C VAL A 114 2.00 -31.18 -5.93
N ILE A 115 2.55 -30.31 -5.07
CA ILE A 115 3.76 -29.50 -5.25
C ILE A 115 4.83 -30.25 -6.05
N GLN A 116 5.20 -29.71 -7.22
CA GLN A 116 6.50 -30.00 -7.82
C GLN A 116 7.16 -28.69 -8.25
N ALA A 117 8.27 -28.36 -7.58
CA ALA A 117 9.22 -27.38 -8.03
C ALA A 117 9.72 -27.80 -9.42
N VAL A 118 9.40 -27.03 -10.46
CA VAL A 118 9.95 -27.26 -11.79
C VAL A 118 10.48 -25.95 -12.35
N SER A 119 11.77 -26.00 -12.65
CA SER A 119 12.61 -25.09 -13.40
C SER A 119 11.90 -24.27 -14.47
N ALA A 120 12.37 -23.02 -14.61
CA ALA A 120 12.18 -22.13 -15.74
C ALA A 120 12.03 -22.87 -17.08
N ARG A 121 10.81 -22.88 -17.61
CA ARG A 121 10.58 -23.01 -19.05
C ARG A 121 9.95 -21.71 -19.52
N SER A 122 10.61 -21.04 -20.45
CA SER A 122 10.10 -19.83 -21.08
C SER A 122 8.76 -20.17 -21.77
N ASN A 123 7.68 -19.57 -21.31
CA ASN A 123 6.40 -19.66 -22.00
C ASN A 123 6.48 -18.82 -23.28
N LYS A 124 6.69 -19.50 -24.40
CA LYS A 124 6.54 -18.93 -25.74
C LYS A 124 5.07 -18.60 -25.96
N GLY A 125 4.75 -17.31 -26.03
CA GLY A 125 3.49 -16.81 -26.58
C GLY A 125 2.23 -17.20 -25.81
N GLY A 126 2.08 -16.70 -24.58
CA GLY A 126 0.81 -16.70 -23.85
C GLY A 126 0.32 -15.28 -23.64
N LYS A 127 -1.01 -15.05 -23.69
CA LYS A 127 -1.63 -13.78 -23.28
C LYS A 127 -1.16 -13.51 -21.84
N PRO A 128 -0.43 -12.41 -21.55
CA PRO A 128 -0.02 -12.09 -20.19
C PRO A 128 -1.22 -12.16 -19.25
N LEU A 129 -1.10 -12.97 -18.20
CA LEU A 129 -2.08 -13.02 -17.13
C LEU A 129 -2.31 -11.58 -16.65
N GLY A 130 -3.57 -11.19 -16.40
CA GLY A 130 -3.93 -9.84 -15.98
C GLY A 130 -3.03 -9.30 -14.85
N LYS A 131 -2.64 -10.18 -13.92
CA LYS A 131 -1.71 -9.91 -12.82
C LYS A 131 -0.36 -9.31 -13.24
N HIS A 132 0.18 -9.70 -14.39
CA HIS A 132 1.47 -9.16 -14.87
C HIS A 132 1.32 -7.71 -15.35
N TRP A 133 0.16 -7.35 -15.88
CA TRP A 133 -0.13 -5.96 -16.26
C TRP A 133 -0.27 -5.07 -15.04
N ASP A 134 -0.97 -5.53 -14.00
CA ASP A 134 -1.16 -4.76 -12.78
C ASP A 134 0.17 -4.50 -12.05
N ALA A 135 1.03 -5.52 -11.99
CA ALA A 135 2.38 -5.40 -11.43
C ALA A 135 3.26 -4.44 -12.24
N MET A 136 3.18 -4.50 -13.58
CA MET A 136 3.87 -3.55 -14.45
C MET A 136 3.38 -2.11 -14.21
N TRP A 137 2.06 -1.91 -14.16
CA TRP A 137 1.47 -0.58 -13.92
C TRP A 137 1.92 0.02 -12.60
N ALA A 138 1.90 -0.78 -11.53
CA ALA A 138 2.37 -0.34 -10.23
C ALA A 138 3.85 0.09 -10.29
N ALA A 139 4.70 -0.69 -10.96
CA ALA A 139 6.11 -0.36 -11.09
C ALA A 139 6.36 0.94 -11.89
N ILE A 140 5.67 1.12 -13.02
CA ILE A 140 5.77 2.34 -13.82
C ILE A 140 5.25 3.55 -13.04
N ALA A 141 4.14 3.41 -12.31
CA ALA A 141 3.58 4.49 -11.49
C ALA A 141 4.56 4.94 -10.39
N VAL A 142 5.24 4.01 -9.73
CA VAL A 142 6.28 4.33 -8.74
C VAL A 142 7.44 5.08 -9.39
N GLN A 143 7.93 4.63 -10.56
CA GLN A 143 9.03 5.30 -11.24
C GLN A 143 8.68 6.73 -11.67
N LEU A 144 7.44 6.97 -12.11
CA LEU A 144 6.93 8.31 -12.43
C LEU A 144 6.83 9.19 -11.17
N TYR A 145 6.25 8.66 -10.09
CA TYR A 145 6.04 9.40 -8.85
C TYR A 145 7.35 9.81 -8.17
N VAL A 146 8.34 8.92 -8.14
CA VAL A 146 9.67 9.19 -7.56
C VAL A 146 10.54 10.03 -8.51
N GLY A 147 10.11 10.25 -9.75
CA GLY A 147 10.85 11.02 -10.75
C GLY A 147 12.02 10.26 -11.39
N ASN A 148 12.10 8.95 -11.19
CA ASN A 148 13.08 8.07 -11.86
C ASN A 148 12.76 7.89 -13.35
N LEU A 149 11.48 7.96 -13.70
CA LEU A 149 11.01 7.99 -15.08
C LEU A 149 10.42 9.38 -15.33
N GLN A 150 11.03 10.14 -16.23
CA GLN A 150 10.56 11.46 -16.68
C GLN A 150 10.31 11.38 -18.19
N PRO A 151 9.19 10.79 -18.61
CA PRO A 151 8.94 10.51 -20.01
C PRO A 151 8.69 11.82 -20.75
N LYS A 152 9.40 12.04 -21.86
CA LYS A 152 9.17 13.20 -22.76
C LYS A 152 8.34 12.80 -23.96
N THR A 153 8.26 11.50 -24.22
CA THR A 153 7.54 10.92 -25.35
C THR A 153 6.81 9.64 -24.92
N GLN A 154 5.80 9.24 -25.70
CA GLN A 154 5.16 7.93 -25.55
C GLN A 154 6.20 6.78 -25.65
N ALA A 155 7.22 6.94 -26.49
CA ALA A 155 8.25 5.92 -26.70
C ALA A 155 9.07 5.64 -25.43
N ASP A 156 9.26 6.65 -24.56
CA ASP A 156 9.95 6.48 -23.28
C ASP A 156 9.14 5.59 -22.32
N ILE A 157 7.82 5.77 -22.29
CA ILE A 157 6.91 4.92 -21.52
C ILE A 157 6.90 3.50 -22.09
N GLU A 158 6.79 3.36 -23.41
CA GLU A 158 6.82 2.04 -24.07
C GLU A 158 8.12 1.29 -23.77
N ARG A 159 9.25 2.00 -23.79
CA ARG A 159 10.56 1.44 -23.44
C ARG A 159 10.61 0.98 -22.00
N ALA A 160 10.19 1.82 -21.05
CA ALA A 160 10.16 1.45 -19.63
C ALA A 160 9.27 0.21 -19.37
N MET A 161 8.14 0.09 -20.07
CA MET A 161 7.28 -1.09 -19.98
C MET A 161 7.96 -2.34 -20.55
N LYS A 162 8.62 -2.23 -21.70
CA LYS A 162 9.40 -3.34 -22.32
C LYS A 162 10.53 -3.79 -21.40
N ASP A 163 11.29 -2.84 -20.85
CA ASP A 163 12.40 -3.10 -19.94
C ASP A 163 11.92 -3.82 -18.67
N TRP A 164 10.76 -3.44 -18.13
CA TRP A 164 10.15 -4.14 -17.00
C TRP A 164 9.79 -5.59 -17.34
N PHE A 165 9.14 -5.84 -18.49
CA PHE A 165 8.79 -7.21 -18.88
C PHE A 165 10.02 -8.07 -19.18
N ALA A 166 11.04 -7.49 -19.82
CA ALA A 166 12.32 -8.15 -20.07
C ALA A 166 13.02 -8.54 -18.75
N ALA A 167 13.09 -7.62 -17.78
CA ALA A 167 13.66 -7.89 -16.46
C ALA A 167 12.92 -8.98 -15.69
N ASN A 168 11.63 -9.16 -15.94
CA ASN A 168 10.79 -10.17 -15.30
C ASN A 168 10.61 -11.46 -16.14
N ASN A 169 11.38 -11.63 -17.21
CA ASN A 169 11.35 -12.81 -18.11
C ASN A 169 9.97 -13.11 -18.71
N PHE A 170 9.21 -12.05 -19.04
CA PHE A 170 7.91 -12.19 -19.71
C PHE A 170 8.00 -11.73 -21.17
N GLU A 171 7.63 -12.61 -22.09
CA GLU A 171 7.46 -12.26 -23.51
C GLU A 171 6.06 -11.72 -23.76
N ILE A 172 5.97 -10.48 -24.25
CA ILE A 172 4.70 -9.77 -24.47
C ILE A 172 4.66 -9.24 -25.90
N GLY A 173 3.50 -9.35 -26.53
CA GLY A 173 3.28 -8.79 -27.85
C GLY A 173 3.47 -7.27 -27.85
N GLU A 174 4.31 -6.76 -28.75
CA GLU A 174 4.68 -5.35 -28.83
C GLU A 174 3.48 -4.42 -28.97
N THR A 175 2.49 -4.80 -29.78
CA THR A 175 1.24 -4.05 -29.94
C THR A 175 0.49 -3.85 -28.62
N ALA A 176 0.47 -4.87 -27.76
CA ALA A 176 -0.23 -4.80 -26.47
C ALA A 176 0.42 -3.83 -25.48
N ILE A 177 1.76 -3.68 -25.55
CA ILE A 177 2.50 -2.69 -24.77
C ILE A 177 2.23 -1.29 -25.33
N ARG A 178 2.32 -1.13 -26.65
CA ARG A 178 2.15 0.16 -27.33
C ARG A 178 0.77 0.78 -27.06
N ASP A 179 -0.31 -0.01 -27.14
CA ASP A 179 -1.66 0.47 -26.87
C ASP A 179 -1.82 0.99 -25.43
N ARG A 180 -1.19 0.32 -24.46
CA ARG A 180 -1.20 0.71 -23.05
C ARG A 180 -0.32 1.94 -22.79
N ALA A 181 0.87 1.98 -23.36
CA ALA A 181 1.77 3.13 -23.30
C ALA A 181 1.07 4.40 -23.83
N ARG A 182 0.30 4.28 -24.91
CA ARG A 182 -0.50 5.39 -25.45
C ARG A 182 -1.54 5.91 -24.45
N VAL A 183 -2.27 5.02 -23.79
CA VAL A 183 -3.29 5.42 -22.79
C VAL A 183 -2.65 6.15 -21.62
N LEU A 184 -1.54 5.62 -21.09
CA LEU A 184 -0.82 6.25 -19.98
C LEU A 184 -0.25 7.61 -20.40
N TRP A 185 0.39 7.70 -21.56
CA TRP A 185 0.95 8.94 -22.08
C TRP A 185 -0.10 10.04 -22.22
N LEU A 186 -1.26 9.72 -22.79
CA LEU A 186 -2.36 10.68 -22.93
C LEU A 186 -2.83 11.21 -21.57
N LYS A 187 -2.94 10.33 -20.57
CA LYS A 187 -3.33 10.73 -19.20
C LYS A 187 -2.25 11.54 -18.51
N TYR A 188 -0.99 11.18 -18.68
CA TYR A 188 0.16 11.91 -18.14
C TYR A 188 0.21 13.35 -18.67
N GLN A 189 0.08 13.53 -19.99
CA GLN A 189 0.04 14.86 -20.61
C GLN A 189 -1.16 15.73 -20.19
N THR A 190 -2.26 15.12 -19.75
CA THR A 190 -3.45 15.86 -19.29
C THR A 190 -3.35 16.25 -17.81
N ALA A 191 -2.42 15.65 -17.07
CA ALA A 191 -2.25 15.88 -15.63
C ALA A 191 -1.17 16.93 -15.29
N GLU A 192 -0.28 17.24 -16.23
CA GLU A 192 0.60 18.43 -16.21
C GLU A 192 -0.15 19.68 -16.70
#